data_AF-B1M120-F1
#
_entry.id   AF-B1M120-F1
#
_cell.length_a   1.000
_cell.length_b   1.000
_cell.length_c   1.000
_cell.angle_alpha   90.00
_cell.angle_beta   90.00
_cell.angle_gamma   90.00
#
_symmetry.space_group_name_H-M   'P 1'
#
loop_
_entity.id
_entity.type
_entity.pdbx_description
1 polymer ?
#
loop_
_entity_poly.entity_id
_entity_poly.type
_entity_poly.pdbx_seq_one_letter_code
_entity_poly.pdbx_strand_id
1 'polypeptide(L)'
;MIVCSCNVLSADAVRTCAAGKVGLPCTPAAVYRELGCRARCGRCARTIRSIISEAACQRPGCQLRDCAPAPVPDPDSWMAQGSLASTAIKERFDLDQGSPALGV
;
A
#
# COMPACT_ATOMS: atom_id res chain seq x y z
N MET A 1 17.61 1.05 20.18
CA MET A 1 16.64 0.06 20.69
C MET A 1 16.40 -1.03 19.64
N ILE A 2 16.46 -2.32 20.02
CA ILE A 2 16.02 -3.43 19.17
C ILE A 2 14.49 -3.51 19.16
N VAL A 3 13.90 -3.59 17.98
CA VAL A 3 12.44 -3.59 17.76
C VAL A 3 11.94 -4.98 17.36
N CYS A 4 12.74 -5.74 16.61
CA CYS A 4 12.39 -7.11 16.20
C CYS A 4 13.52 -8.06 16.57
N SER A 5 13.27 -9.00 17.49
CA SER A 5 14.22 -10.06 17.82
C SER A 5 14.36 -11.08 16.68
N CYS A 6 13.26 -11.46 16.02
CA CYS A 6 13.30 -12.44 14.94
C CYS A 6 14.20 -12.03 13.78
N ASN A 7 14.20 -10.76 13.42
CA ASN A 7 14.96 -10.25 12.28
C ASN A 7 16.10 -9.32 12.72
N VAL A 8 16.35 -9.24 14.03
CA VAL A 8 17.38 -8.39 14.66
C VAL A 8 17.35 -6.95 14.12
N LEU A 9 16.16 -6.36 14.10
CA LEU A 9 15.96 -5.01 13.55
C LEU A 9 16.04 -3.96 14.66
N SER A 10 16.82 -2.91 14.41
CA SER A 10 16.93 -1.73 15.27
C SER A 10 15.94 -0.63 14.89
N ALA A 11 15.52 0.17 15.87
CA ALA A 11 14.65 1.33 15.64
C ALA A 11 15.24 2.31 14.63
N ASP A 12 16.56 2.49 14.65
CA ASP A 12 17.27 3.35 13.70
C ASP A 12 17.14 2.86 12.25
N ALA A 13 17.37 1.57 12.01
CA ALA A 13 17.16 0.96 10.69
C ALA A 13 15.72 1.15 10.17
N VAL A 14 14.72 1.08 11.07
CA VAL A 14 13.32 1.36 10.72
C VAL A 14 13.12 2.84 10.36
N ARG A 15 13.69 3.77 11.12
CA ARG A 15 13.59 5.22 10.83
C ARG A 15 14.27 5.59 9.53
N THR A 16 15.48 5.09 9.27
CA THR A 16 16.22 5.31 8.02
C THR A 16 15.43 4.81 6.82
N CYS A 17 14.81 3.64 6.94
CA CYS A 17 13.92 3.10 5.90
C CYS A 17 12.67 3.98 5.69
N ALA A 18 12.07 4.52 6.75
CA ALA A 18 10.93 5.41 6.66
C ALA A 18 11.28 6.77 6.03
N ALA A 19 12.46 7.33 6.33
CA ALA A 19 12.92 8.60 5.80
C ALA A 19 13.16 8.58 4.28
N GLY A 20 13.61 7.44 3.73
CA GLY A 20 13.84 7.28 2.29
C GLY A 20 12.58 7.24 1.42
N LYS A 21 11.39 7.12 2.02
CA LYS A 21 10.10 6.98 1.29
C LYS A 21 9.32 8.28 1.26
N VAL A 22 9.91 9.31 0.65
CA VAL A 22 9.28 10.62 0.51
C VAL A 22 8.01 10.52 -0.34
N GLY A 23 6.86 10.84 0.27
CA GLY A 23 5.57 10.91 -0.44
C GLY A 23 4.87 9.57 -0.66
N LEU A 24 5.41 8.45 -0.16
CA LEU A 24 4.76 7.15 -0.22
C LEU A 24 4.44 6.61 1.18
N PRO A 25 3.28 5.97 1.39
CA PRO A 25 2.93 5.37 2.67
C PRO A 25 3.91 4.25 3.00
N CYS A 26 4.70 4.45 4.06
CA CYS A 26 5.59 3.41 4.56
C CYS A 26 4.81 2.43 5.45
N THR A 27 4.90 1.14 5.15
CA THR A 27 4.24 0.07 5.92
C THR A 27 5.29 -0.83 6.58
N PRO A 28 4.96 -1.54 7.67
CA PRO A 28 5.88 -2.51 8.26
C PRO A 28 6.34 -3.59 7.26
N ALA A 29 5.45 -4.00 6.36
CA ALA A 29 5.78 -4.92 5.28
C ALA A 29 6.84 -4.34 4.32
N ALA A 30 6.71 -3.05 3.97
CA ALA A 30 7.71 -2.36 3.17
C ALA A 30 9.06 -2.25 3.88
N VAL A 31 9.08 -2.05 5.20
CA VAL A 31 10.31 -2.05 6.01
C VAL A 31 11.00 -3.40 5.97
N TYR A 32 10.26 -4.50 6.15
CA TYR A 32 10.85 -5.83 6.07
C TYR A 32 11.46 -6.07 4.68
N ARG A 33 10.74 -5.73 3.60
CA ARG A 33 11.22 -5.89 2.23
C ARG A 33 12.49 -5.08 1.95
N GLU A 34 12.54 -3.83 2.38
CA GLU A 34 13.71 -2.96 2.19
C GLU A 34 14.94 -3.50 2.91
N LEU A 35 14.74 -4.05 4.11
CA LEU A 35 15.81 -4.63 4.93
C LEU A 35 16.11 -6.09 4.57
N GLY A 36 15.60 -6.59 3.44
CA GLY A 36 15.87 -7.96 2.95
C GLY A 36 15.29 -9.07 3.84
N CYS A 37 14.27 -8.76 4.65
CA CYS A 37 13.67 -9.66 5.62
C CYS A 37 12.21 -10.00 5.28
N ARG A 38 11.70 -11.10 5.84
CA ARG A 38 10.26 -11.41 5.86
C ARG A 38 9.69 -11.27 7.27
N ALA A 39 8.39 -11.03 7.39
CA ALA A 39 7.72 -11.09 8.69
C ALA A 39 7.77 -12.53 9.25
N ARG A 40 8.09 -12.68 10.55
CA ARG A 40 8.06 -13.98 11.25
C ARG A 40 6.90 -14.11 12.22
N CYS A 41 7.02 -13.51 13.41
CA CYS A 41 5.99 -13.63 14.47
C CYS A 41 5.05 -12.42 14.59
N GLY A 42 5.28 -11.35 13.82
CA GLY A 42 4.40 -10.17 13.77
C GLY A 42 4.38 -9.27 15.02
N ARG A 43 4.89 -9.69 16.18
CA ARG A 43 4.83 -8.94 17.45
C ARG A 43 5.38 -7.51 17.37
N CYS A 44 6.43 -7.31 16.57
CA CYS A 44 7.08 -6.03 16.38
C CYS A 44 6.33 -5.08 15.42
N ALA A 45 5.27 -5.54 14.72
CA ALA A 45 4.59 -4.74 13.70
C ALA A 45 3.94 -3.47 14.25
N ARG A 46 3.36 -3.52 15.46
CA ARG A 46 2.77 -2.33 16.12
C ARG A 46 3.85 -1.30 16.46
N THR A 47 4.96 -1.73 17.03
CA THR A 47 6.10 -0.86 17.36
C THR A 47 6.73 -0.25 16.11
N ILE A 48 6.91 -1.04 15.05
CA ILE A 48 7.41 -0.55 13.75
C ILE A 48 6.46 0.53 13.19
N ARG A 49 5.13 0.32 13.27
CA ARG A 49 4.15 1.32 12.82
C ARG A 49 4.21 2.61 13.64
N SER A 50 4.42 2.53 14.95
CA SER A 50 4.65 3.73 15.79
C SER A 50 5.87 4.50 15.31
N ILE A 51 7.00 3.82 15.13
CA ILE A 51 8.25 4.44 14.69
C ILE A 51 8.10 5.11 13.32
N ILE A 52 7.38 4.48 12.38
CA ILE A 52 7.07 5.08 11.07
C ILE A 52 6.23 6.34 11.25
N SER A 53 5.19 6.30 12.08
CA SER A 53 4.33 7.45 12.34
C SER A 53 5.08 8.61 12.99
N GLU A 54 5.96 8.31 13.95
CA GLU A 54 6.83 9.29 14.60
C GLU A 54 7.79 9.93 13.59
N ALA A 55 8.40 9.14 12.70
CA ALA A 55 9.28 9.64 11.66
C ALA A 55 8.55 10.53 10.64
N ALA A 56 7.27 10.25 10.35
CA ALA A 56 6.45 11.10 9.49
C ALA A 56 6.09 12.44 10.14
N CYS A 57 5.84 12.46 11.45
CA CYS A 57 5.49 13.68 12.21
C CYS A 57 6.68 14.65 12.40
N GLN A 58 7.91 14.17 12.33
CA GLN A 58 9.13 15.00 12.48
C GLN A 58 9.48 15.80 11.22
N ARG A 59 8.66 15.71 10.16
CA ARG A 59 8.92 16.36 8.88
C ARG A 59 8.31 17.77 8.88
N PRO A 60 9.10 18.85 8.79
CA PRO A 60 8.57 20.22 8.79
C PRO A 60 7.60 20.40 7.61
N GLY A 61 6.32 20.69 7.91
CA GLY A 61 5.25 20.90 6.93
C GLY A 61 4.27 19.74 6.73
N CYS A 62 4.46 18.57 7.36
CA CYS A 62 3.46 17.49 7.33
C CYS A 62 2.51 17.61 8.53
N GLN A 63 1.24 17.93 8.30
CA GLN A 63 0.23 17.79 9.36
C GLN A 63 -0.18 16.31 9.44
N LEU A 64 -0.51 15.83 10.64
CA LEU A 64 -0.89 14.44 10.92
C LEU A 64 -2.00 13.88 9.99
N ARG A 65 -2.78 14.75 9.34
CA ARG A 65 -3.83 14.40 8.38
C ARG A 65 -3.32 14.04 6.98
N ASP A 66 -2.15 14.54 6.57
CA ASP A 66 -1.61 14.35 5.21
C ASP A 66 -0.86 13.02 5.04
N CYS A 67 -0.53 12.37 6.16
CA CYS A 67 0.07 11.03 6.20
C CYS A 67 -0.94 9.96 6.63
N ALA A 68 -2.24 10.19 6.43
CA ALA A 68 -3.25 9.18 6.72
C ALA A 68 -2.85 7.86 6.05
N PRO A 69 -2.77 6.73 6.78
CA PRO A 69 -2.59 5.44 6.14
C PRO A 69 -3.71 5.29 5.13
N ALA A 70 -3.36 4.94 3.88
CA ALA A 70 -4.36 4.68 2.85
C ALA A 70 -5.48 3.82 3.46
N PRO A 71 -6.76 4.16 3.24
CA PRO A 71 -7.85 3.36 3.77
C PRO A 71 -7.60 1.93 3.34
N VAL A 72 -7.50 1.01 4.31
CA VAL A 72 -7.52 -0.41 3.98
C VAL A 72 -8.87 -0.64 3.30
N PRO A 73 -8.92 -1.14 2.06
CA PRO A 73 -10.19 -1.44 1.43
C PRO A 73 -10.91 -2.44 2.34
N ASP A 74 -12.19 -2.17 2.61
CA ASP A 74 -13.03 -3.07 3.39
C ASP A 74 -13.03 -4.44 2.70
N PRO A 75 -12.82 -5.57 3.42
CA PRO A 75 -12.72 -6.88 2.81
C PRO A 75 -14.00 -7.32 2.06
N ASP A 76 -15.12 -6.60 2.20
CA ASP A 76 -16.35 -6.85 1.43
C ASP A 76 -16.46 -6.01 0.13
N SER A 77 -15.60 -4.98 -0.03
CA SER A 77 -15.70 -4.02 -1.14
C SER A 77 -15.45 -4.62 -2.53
N TRP A 78 -14.72 -5.73 -2.63
CA TRP A 78 -14.50 -6.45 -3.91
C TRP A 78 -15.78 -7.06 -4.48
N MET A 79 -16.77 -7.37 -3.64
CA MET A 79 -18.06 -7.91 -4.09
C MET A 79 -18.98 -6.84 -4.69
N ALA A 80 -18.81 -5.57 -4.30
CA ALA A 80 -19.62 -4.47 -4.84
C ALA A 80 -19.18 -3.97 -6.23
N GLN A 81 -17.96 -4.29 -6.67
CA GLN A 81 -17.40 -3.84 -7.96
C GLN A 81 -17.72 -4.77 -9.14
N GLY A 82 -18.37 -5.91 -8.88
CA GLY A 82 -18.71 -6.91 -9.89
C GLY A 82 -19.79 -6.50 -10.90
N SER A 83 -20.47 -5.37 -10.72
CA SER A 83 -21.59 -4.99 -11.62
C SER A 83 -21.22 -4.00 -12.74
N LEU A 84 -20.10 -3.25 -12.63
CA LEU A 84 -19.72 -2.26 -13.67
C LEU A 84 -18.65 -2.79 -14.63
N ALA A 85 -17.83 -3.77 -14.21
CA ALA A 85 -16.77 -4.32 -15.05
C ALA A 85 -17.33 -5.20 -16.20
N SER A 86 -18.44 -5.91 -15.96
CA SER A 86 -19.05 -6.78 -16.98
C SER A 86 -19.70 -6.00 -18.13
N THR A 87 -20.24 -4.80 -17.87
CA THR A 87 -20.82 -3.94 -18.93
C THR A 87 -19.72 -3.37 -19.83
N ALA A 88 -18.61 -2.91 -19.26
CA ALA A 88 -17.53 -2.30 -20.03
C ALA A 88 -16.81 -3.29 -20.99
N ILE A 89 -16.66 -4.56 -20.58
CA ILE A 89 -16.06 -5.59 -21.44
C ILE A 89 -17.03 -5.97 -22.58
N LYS A 90 -18.34 -6.04 -22.29
CA LYS A 90 -19.35 -6.38 -23.30
C LYS A 90 -19.53 -5.26 -24.33
N GLU A 91 -19.59 -4.00 -23.92
CA GLU A 91 -19.67 -2.85 -24.85
C GLU A 91 -18.46 -2.77 -25.80
N ARG A 92 -17.26 -3.14 -25.33
CA ARG A 92 -16.07 -3.17 -26.18
C ARG A 92 -16.10 -4.30 -27.20
N PHE A 93 -16.72 -5.44 -26.88
CA PHE A 93 -16.85 -6.58 -27.78
C PHE A 93 -17.97 -6.36 -28.83
N ASP A 94 -19.11 -5.80 -28.42
CA ASP A 94 -20.22 -5.47 -29.32
C ASP A 94 -19.81 -4.41 -30.38
N LEU A 95 -18.92 -3.46 -30.04
CA LEU A 95 -18.39 -2.48 -31.00
C LEU A 95 -17.47 -3.08 -32.07
N ASP A 96 -16.84 -4.23 -31.80
CA ASP A 96 -15.93 -4.90 -32.73
C ASP A 96 -16.67 -5.88 -33.68
N GLN A 97 -17.82 -6.39 -33.27
CA GLN A 97 -18.60 -7.40 -34.02
C GLN A 97 -19.64 -6.81 -35.00
N GLY A 98 -19.85 -5.48 -35.00
CA GLY A 98 -20.93 -4.83 -35.72
C GLY A 98 -20.50 -3.92 -36.88
N SER A 99 -19.88 -4.46 -37.95
CA SER A 99 -20.17 -3.98 -39.32
C SER A 99 -19.49 -4.81 -40.43
N PRO A 100 -20.24 -5.65 -41.15
CA PRO A 100 -20.02 -5.89 -42.57
C PRO A 100 -21.19 -5.29 -43.37
N ALA A 101 -20.91 -4.25 -44.17
CA ALA A 101 -21.59 -3.92 -45.45
C ALA A 101 -21.54 -2.42 -45.75
N LEU A 102 -20.75 -2.05 -46.76
CA LEU A 102 -20.93 -0.95 -47.73
C LEU A 102 -19.68 -1.11 -48.65
N GLY A 103 -19.74 -1.69 -49.84
CA GLY A 103 -20.81 -1.60 -50.82
C GLY A 103 -20.65 -0.31 -51.64
N VAL A 104 -19.56 -0.19 -52.40
CA VAL A 104 -19.47 0.47 -53.73
C VAL A 104 -18.47 -0.29 -54.59
#